data_AF-A0A0B3RZ72-F1
#
_entry.id   AF-A0A0B3RZ72-F1
#
_cell.length_a   1.000
_cell.length_b   1.000
_cell.length_c   1.000
_cell.angle_alpha   90.00
_cell.angle_beta   90.00
_cell.angle_gamma   90.00
#
_symmetry.space_group_name_H-M   'P 1'
#
loop_
_entity.id
_entity.type
_entity.pdbx_description
1 polymer ?
#
loop_
_entity_poly.entity_id
_entity_poly.type
_entity_poly.pdbx_seq_one_letter_code
_entity_poly.pdbx_strand_id
1 'polypeptide(L)'
;MSRYSLTEPKSPARKRRASLKASGAVLYLRCSHTTQDSFDEQRDAVKAKASSLGLEVVTIFEETASASGFKGFERRDLQKAIRMAQNGNYAIIVARIDRLSRNVDDVPKLLATGVPFYAADRPHKLSGRVLEAGVRRAQDEVDIKKLNKRLEEAMRRLKGKTRTCAITPETAGRGRMTNILRRDDNIRAAAHALALRPDWETMTHAERASYLQAAGIFRVMSTKKETTKPWTPEAIKKNWPRLRAEIELYLSED
;
A
#
# COMPACT_ATOMS: atom_id res chain seq x y z
N MET A 1 -42.79 -36.91 26.86
CA MET A 1 -41.46 -36.35 26.51
C MET A 1 -41.23 -36.57 25.02
N SER A 2 -41.33 -35.47 24.26
CA SER A 2 -41.37 -35.43 22.80
C SER A 2 -40.00 -35.65 22.18
N ARG A 3 -39.86 -36.66 21.31
CA ARG A 3 -38.66 -36.89 20.50
C ARG A 3 -38.87 -36.22 19.13
N TYR A 4 -38.44 -34.97 19.00
CA TYR A 4 -38.33 -34.32 17.70
C TYR A 4 -37.12 -34.93 16.94
N SER A 5 -37.40 -35.85 16.04
CA SER A 5 -36.47 -36.30 15.01
C SER A 5 -36.38 -35.21 13.93
N LEU A 6 -35.32 -34.40 13.97
CA LEU A 6 -34.95 -33.50 12.89
C LEU A 6 -34.53 -34.33 11.66
N THR A 7 -35.48 -34.60 10.77
CA THR A 7 -35.18 -35.05 9.40
C THR A 7 -34.61 -33.87 8.63
N GLU A 8 -33.30 -33.87 8.42
CA GLU A 8 -32.64 -32.90 7.54
C GLU A 8 -33.22 -32.97 6.11
N PRO A 9 -33.58 -31.84 5.48
CA PRO A 9 -34.01 -31.86 4.11
C PRO A 9 -32.81 -32.19 3.20
N LYS A 10 -32.90 -33.31 2.48
CA LYS A 10 -31.98 -33.66 1.38
C LYS A 10 -31.86 -32.47 0.43
N SER A 11 -30.71 -31.80 0.46
CA SER A 11 -30.37 -30.75 -0.51
C SER A 11 -30.51 -31.30 -1.94
N PRO A 12 -31.22 -30.61 -2.85
CA PRO A 12 -31.38 -31.10 -4.20
C PRO A 12 -30.01 -31.14 -4.88
N ALA A 13 -29.67 -32.33 -5.39
CA ALA A 13 -28.51 -32.59 -6.22
C ALA A 13 -28.32 -31.46 -7.23
N ARG A 14 -27.20 -30.74 -7.11
CA ARG A 14 -26.81 -29.65 -8.00
C ARG A 14 -26.74 -30.21 -9.42
N LYS A 15 -27.79 -29.97 -10.22
CA LYS A 15 -27.85 -30.32 -11.64
C LYS A 15 -26.52 -29.94 -12.29
N ARG A 16 -25.76 -30.93 -12.76
CA ARG A 16 -24.57 -30.73 -13.61
C ARG A 16 -25.07 -29.99 -14.85
N ARG A 17 -24.94 -28.67 -14.86
CA ARG A 17 -25.27 -27.85 -16.02
C ARG A 17 -24.29 -28.24 -17.13
N ALA A 18 -24.85 -28.77 -18.20
CA ALA A 18 -24.18 -29.02 -19.46
C ALA A 18 -23.40 -27.77 -19.91
N SER A 19 -22.14 -27.93 -20.32
CA SER A 19 -21.46 -26.90 -21.10
C SER A 19 -20.30 -27.48 -21.93
N LEU A 20 -20.57 -27.61 -23.22
CA LEU A 20 -19.63 -27.54 -24.36
C LEU A 20 -18.43 -28.50 -24.34
N LYS A 21 -18.57 -29.65 -25.03
CA LYS A 21 -17.44 -30.50 -25.45
C LYS A 21 -16.60 -29.73 -26.48
N ALA A 22 -15.69 -28.89 -26.02
CA ALA A 22 -14.45 -28.68 -26.77
C ALA A 22 -13.65 -29.98 -26.61
N SER A 23 -13.43 -30.73 -27.69
CA SER A 23 -12.67 -31.99 -27.60
C SER A 23 -11.18 -31.76 -27.37
N GLY A 24 -10.70 -30.53 -27.56
CA GLY A 24 -9.29 -30.17 -27.44
C GLY A 24 -9.05 -28.82 -26.78
N ALA A 25 -7.82 -28.64 -26.30
CA ALA A 25 -7.29 -27.43 -25.71
C ALA A 25 -5.99 -26.99 -26.39
N VAL A 26 -5.85 -25.68 -26.58
CA VAL A 26 -4.63 -25.02 -27.02
C VAL A 26 -3.98 -24.37 -25.80
N LEU A 27 -2.71 -24.67 -25.57
CA LEU A 27 -1.96 -24.12 -24.45
C LEU A 27 -1.18 -22.89 -24.91
N TYR A 28 -1.21 -21.80 -24.12
CA TYR A 28 -0.42 -20.60 -24.40
C TYR A 28 0.46 -20.23 -23.21
N LEU A 29 1.76 -20.13 -23.48
CA LEU A 29 2.81 -19.87 -22.50
C LEU A 29 3.57 -18.59 -22.86
N ARG A 30 3.90 -17.79 -21.84
CA ARG A 30 4.71 -16.58 -22.03
C ARG A 30 5.75 -16.40 -20.94
N CYS A 31 7.02 -16.23 -21.30
CA CYS A 31 8.10 -15.94 -20.37
C CYS A 31 8.76 -14.59 -20.69
N SER A 32 9.41 -13.96 -19.71
CA SER A 32 10.19 -12.72 -19.88
C SER A 32 11.70 -12.93 -19.81
N HIS A 33 12.17 -14.18 -19.70
CA HIS A 33 13.57 -14.55 -19.60
C HIS A 33 13.78 -15.98 -20.11
N THR A 34 14.86 -16.20 -20.84
CA THR A 34 15.31 -17.48 -21.41
C THR A 34 15.85 -18.45 -20.33
N THR A 35 15.17 -18.56 -19.19
CA THR A 35 15.47 -19.60 -18.19
C THR A 35 14.49 -20.75 -18.42
N GLN A 36 15.03 -21.88 -18.85
CA GLN A 36 14.29 -23.08 -19.25
C GLN A 36 13.36 -23.58 -18.13
N ASP A 37 13.79 -23.46 -16.88
CA ASP A 37 13.05 -23.88 -15.69
C ASP A 37 11.67 -23.20 -15.55
N SER A 38 11.53 -21.95 -15.99
CA SER A 38 10.26 -21.23 -15.90
C SER A 38 9.20 -21.71 -16.90
N PHE A 39 9.62 -22.37 -17.99
CA PHE A 39 8.69 -22.94 -18.97
C PHE A 39 8.13 -24.26 -18.50
N ASP A 40 8.95 -25.11 -17.89
CA ASP A 40 8.53 -26.46 -17.50
C ASP A 40 7.50 -26.41 -16.36
N GLU A 41 7.68 -25.54 -15.37
CA GLU A 41 6.65 -25.31 -14.33
C GLU A 41 5.31 -24.83 -14.90
N GLN A 42 5.36 -23.88 -15.86
CA GLN A 42 4.15 -23.37 -16.49
C GLN A 42 3.49 -24.44 -17.36
N ARG A 43 4.28 -25.22 -18.13
CA ARG A 43 3.83 -26.34 -18.95
C ARG A 43 3.10 -27.37 -18.10
N ASP A 44 3.66 -27.75 -16.96
CA ASP A 44 3.06 -28.74 -16.08
C ASP A 44 1.76 -28.22 -15.46
N ALA A 45 1.73 -26.97 -15.03
CA ALA A 45 0.51 -26.35 -14.49
C ALA A 45 -0.63 -26.30 -15.53
N VAL A 46 -0.34 -25.94 -16.79
CA VAL A 46 -1.37 -25.87 -17.84
C VAL A 46 -1.79 -27.26 -18.32
N LYS A 47 -0.87 -28.22 -18.38
CA LYS A 47 -1.18 -29.63 -18.72
C LYS A 47 -2.05 -30.27 -17.64
N ALA A 48 -1.70 -30.10 -16.37
CA ALA A 48 -2.51 -30.57 -15.24
C ALA A 48 -3.92 -29.98 -15.29
N LYS A 49 -4.03 -28.69 -15.66
CA LYS A 49 -5.33 -28.05 -15.85
C LYS A 49 -6.12 -28.66 -17.02
N ALA A 50 -5.47 -28.92 -18.17
CA ALA A 50 -6.10 -29.58 -19.31
C ALA A 50 -6.65 -30.97 -18.93
N SER A 51 -5.84 -31.78 -18.25
CA SER A 51 -6.22 -33.10 -17.75
C SER A 51 -7.39 -33.02 -16.76
N SER A 52 -7.39 -32.04 -15.84
CA SER A 52 -8.49 -31.83 -14.89
C SER A 52 -9.83 -31.48 -15.55
N LEU A 53 -9.78 -30.86 -16.74
CA LEU A 53 -10.95 -30.50 -17.54
C LEU A 53 -11.36 -31.60 -18.53
N GLY A 54 -10.58 -32.68 -18.65
CA GLY A 54 -10.79 -33.75 -19.62
C GLY A 54 -10.58 -33.30 -21.07
N LEU A 55 -9.69 -32.33 -21.29
CA LEU A 55 -9.38 -31.76 -22.61
C LEU A 55 -8.07 -32.35 -23.14
N GLU A 56 -8.05 -32.75 -24.42
CA GLU A 56 -6.83 -33.20 -25.08
C GLU A 56 -5.98 -31.99 -25.52
N VAL A 57 -4.68 -32.01 -25.24
CA VAL A 57 -3.79 -30.92 -25.65
C VAL A 57 -3.49 -31.05 -27.14
N VAL A 58 -4.02 -30.14 -27.94
CA VAL A 58 -3.84 -30.14 -29.40
C VAL A 58 -2.48 -29.55 -29.77
N THR A 59 -2.13 -28.40 -29.19
CA THR A 59 -0.92 -27.65 -29.52
C THR A 59 -0.52 -26.72 -28.38
N ILE A 60 0.78 -26.46 -28.27
CA ILE A 60 1.37 -25.51 -27.33
C ILE A 60 1.99 -24.35 -28.12
N PHE A 61 1.58 -23.13 -27.82
CA PHE A 61 2.18 -21.91 -28.35
C PHE A 61 3.02 -21.24 -27.26
N GLU A 62 4.26 -20.92 -27.61
CA GLU A 62 5.25 -20.35 -26.68
C GLU A 62 5.71 -18.99 -27.19
N GLU A 63 5.55 -17.97 -26.36
CA GLU A 63 5.92 -16.60 -26.69
C GLU A 63 7.00 -16.10 -25.72
N THR A 64 8.13 -15.66 -26.28
CA THR A 64 9.21 -15.05 -25.49
C THR A 64 9.05 -13.53 -25.50
N ALA A 65 8.69 -12.94 -24.35
CA ALA A 65 8.58 -11.50 -24.20
C ALA A 65 9.96 -10.89 -23.90
N SER A 66 10.52 -10.14 -24.84
CA SER A 66 11.73 -9.34 -24.58
C SER A 66 11.46 -8.31 -23.46
N ALA A 67 12.42 -8.15 -22.54
CA ALA A 67 12.32 -7.30 -21.36
C ALA A 67 12.18 -5.79 -21.67
N SER A 68 12.47 -5.38 -22.90
CA SER A 68 12.16 -4.03 -23.38
C SER A 68 10.67 -3.97 -23.71
N GLY A 69 9.91 -3.13 -23.00
CA GLY A 69 8.49 -2.85 -23.26
C GLY A 69 8.24 -2.15 -24.61
N PHE A 70 8.89 -2.63 -25.67
CA PHE A 70 8.84 -2.10 -27.01
C PHE A 70 7.53 -2.54 -27.66
N LYS A 71 6.68 -1.54 -27.91
CA LYS A 71 5.62 -1.57 -28.92
C LYS A 71 6.20 -2.20 -30.20
N GLY A 72 5.93 -3.47 -30.49
CA GLY A 72 6.41 -4.05 -31.75
C GLY A 72 6.34 -5.56 -31.88
N PHE A 73 6.47 -6.32 -30.78
CA PHE A 73 6.07 -7.72 -30.80
C PHE A 73 4.57 -7.80 -30.55
N GLU A 74 3.81 -7.54 -31.61
CA GLU A 74 2.41 -7.99 -31.68
C GLU A 74 2.39 -9.43 -31.18
N ARG A 75 1.43 -9.76 -30.29
CA ARG A 75 1.25 -11.10 -29.72
C ARG A 75 0.83 -12.10 -30.82
N ARG A 76 1.72 -12.34 -31.79
CA ARG A 76 1.47 -13.08 -33.03
C ARG A 76 1.13 -14.52 -32.71
N ASP A 77 1.78 -15.11 -31.72
CA ASP A 77 1.53 -16.49 -31.32
C ASP A 77 0.23 -16.62 -30.51
N LEU A 78 -0.12 -15.62 -29.70
CA LEU A 78 -1.46 -15.55 -29.10
C LEU A 78 -2.55 -15.44 -30.16
N GLN A 79 -2.36 -14.61 -31.19
CA GLN A 79 -3.32 -14.47 -32.30
C GLN A 79 -3.45 -15.77 -33.10
N LYS A 80 -2.35 -16.49 -33.36
CA LYS A 80 -2.39 -17.83 -33.98
C LYS A 80 -3.15 -18.82 -33.11
N ALA A 81 -2.89 -18.82 -31.80
CA ALA A 81 -3.60 -19.68 -30.84
C ALA A 81 -5.10 -19.40 -30.84
N ILE A 82 -5.51 -18.13 -30.87
CA ILE A 82 -6.92 -17.71 -30.98
C ILE A 82 -7.54 -18.21 -32.29
N ARG A 83 -6.89 -17.99 -33.43
CA ARG A 83 -7.42 -18.46 -34.73
C ARG A 83 -7.56 -19.98 -34.77
N MET A 84 -6.59 -20.71 -34.25
CA MET A 84 -6.66 -22.18 -34.17
C MET A 84 -7.79 -22.64 -33.26
N ALA A 85 -7.96 -22.00 -32.10
CA ALA A 85 -9.04 -22.30 -31.18
C ALA A 85 -10.43 -21.97 -31.75
N GLN A 86 -10.55 -20.88 -32.52
CA GLN A 86 -11.77 -20.53 -33.23
C GLN A 86 -12.12 -21.57 -34.29
N ASN A 87 -11.15 -21.96 -35.13
CA ASN A 87 -11.38 -22.91 -36.23
C ASN A 87 -11.72 -24.33 -35.72
N GLY A 88 -11.10 -24.75 -34.62
CA GLY A 88 -11.31 -26.08 -34.04
C GLY A 88 -12.33 -26.15 -32.90
N ASN A 89 -12.96 -25.03 -32.54
CA ASN A 89 -13.81 -24.89 -31.35
C ASN A 89 -13.12 -25.42 -30.06
N TYR A 90 -11.83 -25.11 -29.93
CA TYR A 90 -11.00 -25.53 -28.80
C TYR A 90 -11.00 -24.49 -27.68
N ALA A 91 -10.66 -24.93 -26.47
CA ALA A 91 -10.43 -24.02 -25.35
C ALA A 91 -8.98 -23.55 -25.29
N ILE A 92 -8.75 -22.32 -24.82
CA ILE A 92 -7.39 -21.82 -24.58
C ILE A 92 -7.10 -21.88 -23.08
N ILE A 93 -5.97 -22.48 -22.71
CA ILE A 93 -5.50 -22.57 -21.34
C ILE A 93 -4.20 -21.77 -21.19
N VAL A 94 -4.16 -20.89 -20.20
CA VAL A 94 -2.98 -20.10 -19.85
C VAL A 94 -2.54 -20.36 -18.41
N ALA A 95 -1.28 -20.10 -18.10
CA ALA A 95 -0.82 -20.21 -16.71
C ALA A 95 -1.49 -19.16 -15.80
N ARG A 96 -1.58 -17.91 -16.26
CA ARG A 96 -2.14 -16.77 -15.52
C ARG A 96 -2.75 -15.71 -16.44
N ILE A 97 -3.65 -14.89 -15.89
CA ILE A 97 -4.34 -13.82 -16.64
C ILE A 97 -3.38 -12.76 -17.20
N ASP A 98 -2.32 -12.40 -16.47
CA ASP A 98 -1.32 -11.40 -16.90
C ASP A 98 -0.49 -11.83 -18.12
N ARG A 99 -0.61 -13.11 -18.52
CA ARG A 99 -0.02 -13.67 -19.73
C ARG A 99 -0.92 -13.46 -20.95
N LEU A 100 -2.25 -13.38 -20.78
CA LEU A 100 -3.20 -13.04 -21.84
C LEU A 100 -3.13 -11.56 -22.21
N SER A 101 -3.13 -10.68 -21.21
CA SER A 101 -3.01 -9.24 -21.41
C SER A 101 -2.48 -8.52 -20.18
N ARG A 102 -1.76 -7.41 -20.42
CA ARG A 102 -1.40 -6.41 -19.41
C ARG A 102 -2.34 -5.20 -19.38
N ASN A 103 -3.05 -4.93 -20.47
CA ASN A 103 -3.96 -3.80 -20.58
C ASN A 103 -5.40 -4.29 -20.50
N VAL A 104 -6.20 -3.61 -19.67
CA VAL A 104 -7.63 -3.91 -19.51
C VAL A 104 -8.36 -3.73 -20.84
N ASP A 105 -7.90 -2.82 -21.71
CA ASP A 105 -8.49 -2.55 -23.03
C ASP A 105 -8.41 -3.73 -24.02
N ASP A 106 -7.50 -4.69 -23.80
CA ASP A 106 -7.42 -5.89 -24.66
C ASP A 106 -8.43 -6.97 -24.23
N VAL A 107 -8.96 -6.89 -23.00
CA VAL A 107 -9.87 -7.88 -22.45
C VAL A 107 -11.17 -7.99 -23.26
N PRO A 108 -11.86 -6.87 -23.61
CA PRO A 108 -13.03 -6.92 -24.48
C PRO A 108 -12.76 -7.57 -25.84
N LYS A 109 -11.58 -7.32 -26.43
CA LYS A 109 -11.19 -7.91 -27.72
C LYS A 109 -11.02 -9.42 -27.64
N LEU A 110 -10.43 -9.92 -26.55
CA LEU A 110 -10.29 -11.35 -26.29
C LEU A 110 -11.65 -12.00 -26.06
N LEU A 111 -12.56 -11.35 -25.33
CA LEU A 111 -13.91 -11.87 -25.09
C LEU A 111 -14.77 -11.90 -26.37
N ALA A 112 -14.60 -10.91 -27.25
CA ALA A 112 -15.27 -10.85 -28.54
C ALA A 112 -14.94 -12.02 -29.47
N THR A 113 -13.81 -12.72 -29.25
CA THR A 113 -13.44 -13.90 -30.04
C THR A 113 -14.36 -15.11 -29.85
N GLY A 114 -15.17 -15.14 -28.77
CA GLY A 114 -16.07 -16.24 -28.44
C GLY A 114 -15.39 -17.50 -27.89
N VAL A 115 -14.06 -17.53 -27.83
CA VAL A 115 -13.29 -18.70 -27.40
C VAL A 115 -13.35 -18.88 -25.88
N PRO A 116 -13.52 -20.10 -25.36
CA PRO A 116 -13.45 -20.35 -23.93
C PRO A 116 -12.01 -20.29 -23.41
N PHE A 117 -11.75 -19.35 -22.50
CA PHE A 117 -10.46 -19.21 -21.82
C PHE A 117 -10.47 -19.82 -20.40
N TYR A 118 -9.39 -20.50 -20.04
CA TYR A 118 -9.12 -21.02 -18.70
C TYR A 118 -7.73 -20.57 -18.24
N ALA A 119 -7.57 -20.35 -16.94
CA ALA A 119 -6.27 -20.12 -16.33
C ALA A 119 -5.96 -21.21 -15.29
N ALA A 120 -4.70 -21.63 -15.20
CA ALA A 120 -4.27 -22.68 -14.28
C ALA A 120 -4.42 -22.23 -12.80
N ASP A 121 -4.25 -20.93 -12.53
CA ASP A 121 -4.43 -20.31 -11.21
C ASP A 121 -5.89 -20.27 -10.73
N ARG A 122 -6.87 -20.59 -11.60
CA ARG A 122 -8.30 -20.43 -11.31
C ARG A 122 -9.06 -21.74 -11.52
N PRO A 123 -10.07 -22.04 -10.69
CA PRO A 123 -10.87 -23.26 -10.85
C PRO A 123 -11.82 -23.20 -12.05
N HIS A 124 -12.41 -22.03 -12.33
CA HIS A 124 -13.50 -21.86 -13.30
C HIS A 124 -13.05 -21.17 -14.61
N LYS A 125 -13.90 -21.28 -15.64
CA LYS A 125 -13.77 -20.55 -16.92
C LYS A 125 -13.63 -19.05 -16.64
N LEU A 126 -12.73 -18.40 -17.37
CA LEU A 126 -12.57 -16.96 -17.31
C LEU A 126 -13.80 -16.29 -17.94
N SER A 127 -14.64 -15.69 -17.09
CA SER A 127 -15.72 -14.80 -17.53
C SER A 127 -15.17 -13.40 -17.75
N GLY A 128 -15.88 -12.57 -18.52
CA GLY A 128 -15.40 -11.22 -18.86
C GLY A 128 -15.02 -10.38 -17.65
N ARG A 129 -15.89 -10.35 -16.63
CA ARG A 129 -15.65 -9.67 -15.36
C ARG A 129 -14.41 -10.20 -14.60
N VAL A 130 -14.14 -11.50 -14.69
CA VAL A 130 -12.97 -12.12 -14.05
C VAL A 130 -11.68 -11.74 -14.77
N LEU A 131 -11.72 -11.70 -16.10
CA LEU A 131 -10.58 -11.31 -16.93
C LEU A 131 -10.23 -9.83 -16.70
N GLU A 132 -11.22 -8.94 -16.70
CA GLU A 132 -11.05 -7.51 -16.41
C GLU A 132 -10.45 -7.27 -15.02
N ALA A 133 -11.01 -7.91 -13.99
CA ALA A 133 -10.51 -7.78 -12.62
C ALA A 133 -9.09 -8.32 -12.47
N GLY A 134 -8.75 -9.41 -13.16
CA GLY A 134 -7.40 -9.99 -13.15
C GLY A 134 -6.38 -9.08 -13.82
N VAL A 135 -6.71 -8.50 -14.97
CA VAL A 135 -5.82 -7.58 -15.70
C VAL A 135 -5.62 -6.28 -14.93
N ARG A 136 -6.67 -5.73 -14.31
CA ARG A 136 -6.55 -4.54 -13.45
C ARG A 136 -5.55 -4.77 -12.31
N ARG A 137 -5.66 -5.90 -11.60
CA ARG A 137 -4.72 -6.24 -10.51
C ARG A 137 -3.28 -6.33 -11.01
N ALA A 138 -3.06 -6.97 -12.16
CA ALA A 138 -1.73 -7.09 -12.74
C ALA A 138 -1.13 -5.71 -13.11
N GLN A 139 -1.98 -4.77 -13.55
CA GLN A 139 -1.58 -3.39 -13.83
C GLN A 139 -1.20 -2.64 -12.54
N ASP A 140 -2.03 -2.75 -11.50
CA ASP A 140 -1.80 -2.12 -10.20
C ASP A 140 -0.45 -2.57 -9.60
N GLU A 141 -0.14 -3.87 -9.67
CA GLU A 141 1.14 -4.42 -9.20
C GLU A 141 2.35 -3.83 -9.93
N VAL A 142 2.24 -3.67 -11.26
CA VAL A 142 3.31 -3.08 -12.07
C VAL A 142 3.50 -1.60 -11.73
N ASP A 143 2.41 -0.87 -11.51
CA ASP A 143 2.47 0.55 -11.23
C ASP A 143 2.98 0.83 -9.81
N ILE A 144 2.61 0.02 -8.82
CA ILE A 144 3.21 0.05 -7.48
C ILE A 144 4.72 -0.20 -7.56
N LYS A 145 5.17 -1.20 -8.32
CA LYS A 145 6.61 -1.48 -8.50
C LYS A 145 7.35 -0.30 -9.12
N LYS A 146 6.78 0.35 -10.15
CA LYS A 146 7.36 1.56 -10.76
C LYS A 146 7.43 2.71 -9.77
N LEU A 147 6.38 2.91 -8.98
CA LEU A 147 6.33 3.97 -7.98
C LEU A 147 7.39 3.77 -6.90
N ASN A 148 7.51 2.55 -6.36
CA ASN A 148 8.52 2.20 -5.37
C ASN A 148 9.93 2.43 -5.91
N LYS A 149 10.20 2.02 -7.16
CA LYS A 149 11.49 2.28 -7.81
C LYS A 149 11.79 3.78 -7.92
N ARG A 150 10.80 4.59 -8.32
CA ARG A 150 10.95 6.06 -8.37
C ARG A 150 11.20 6.66 -6.98
N LEU A 151 10.51 6.15 -5.96
CA LEU A 151 10.71 6.57 -4.57
C LEU A 151 12.12 6.23 -4.08
N GLU A 152 12.61 5.02 -4.38
CA GLU A 152 13.98 4.61 -4.07
C GLU A 152 15.01 5.50 -4.77
N GLU A 153 14.83 5.80 -6.05
CA GLU A 153 15.69 6.72 -6.79
C GLU A 153 15.67 8.13 -6.18
N ALA A 154 14.50 8.63 -5.78
CA ALA A 154 14.36 9.91 -5.09
C ALA A 154 15.05 9.90 -3.71
N MET A 155 14.89 8.84 -2.94
CA MET A 155 15.58 8.64 -1.66
C MET A 155 17.09 8.57 -1.86
N ARG A 156 17.59 7.91 -2.91
CA ARG A 156 19.02 7.85 -3.23
C ARG A 156 19.58 9.23 -3.57
N ARG A 157 18.84 10.04 -4.34
CA ARG A 157 19.21 11.43 -4.63
C ARG A 157 19.24 12.30 -3.37
N LEU A 158 18.28 12.10 -2.45
CA LEU A 158 18.25 12.80 -1.17
C LEU A 158 19.38 12.36 -0.23
N LYS A 159 19.70 11.06 -0.18
CA LYS A 159 20.84 10.54 0.58
C LYS A 159 22.19 11.01 0.03
N GLY A 160 22.33 11.11 -1.29
CA GLY A 160 23.52 11.65 -1.96
C GLY A 160 23.70 13.16 -1.76
N LYS A 161 22.63 13.87 -1.42
CA LYS A 161 22.68 15.23 -0.85
C LYS A 161 22.83 15.09 0.65
N THR A 162 24.02 14.80 1.13
CA THR A 162 24.38 14.85 2.55
C THR A 162 24.02 16.24 3.11
N ARG A 163 22.82 16.39 3.67
CA ARG A 163 22.65 17.31 4.79
C ARG A 163 23.51 16.69 5.89
N THR A 164 24.57 17.38 6.25
CA THR A 164 25.45 17.06 7.38
C THR A 164 24.67 17.15 8.69
N CYS A 165 23.71 16.25 8.89
CA CYS A 165 23.17 15.97 10.19
C CYS A 165 24.10 14.93 10.81
N ALA A 166 25.25 15.40 11.30
CA ALA A 166 26.23 14.60 12.06
C ALA A 166 25.70 14.12 13.43
N ILE A 167 24.39 14.22 13.66
CA ILE A 167 23.73 13.90 14.92
C ILE A 167 23.02 12.56 14.72
N THR A 168 23.43 11.55 15.47
CA THR A 168 22.78 10.23 15.47
C THR A 168 21.31 10.37 15.87
N PRO A 169 20.40 9.52 15.35
CA PRO A 169 18.98 9.57 15.73
C PRO A 169 18.74 9.56 17.24
N GLU A 170 19.57 8.82 17.99
CA GLU A 170 19.52 8.77 19.46
C GLU A 170 19.92 10.08 20.14
N THR A 171 20.96 10.76 19.65
CA THR A 171 21.39 12.06 20.21
C THR A 171 20.38 13.16 19.87
N ALA A 172 19.74 13.09 18.69
CA ALA A 172 18.62 13.95 18.34
C ALA A 172 17.39 13.69 19.24
N GLY A 173 17.10 12.42 19.55
CA GLY A 173 16.03 12.04 20.48
C GLY A 173 16.24 12.59 21.90
N ARG A 174 17.44 12.40 22.46
CA ARG A 174 17.82 12.94 23.77
C ARG A 174 17.73 14.47 23.81
N GLY A 175 18.22 15.16 22.77
CA GLY A 175 18.14 16.62 22.68
C GLY A 175 16.70 17.16 22.61
N ARG A 176 15.77 16.43 21.96
CA ARG A 176 14.34 16.78 21.97
C ARG A 176 13.75 16.67 23.38
N MET A 177 14.02 15.56 24.08
CA MET A 177 13.50 15.35 25.43
C MET A 177 13.98 16.43 26.41
N THR A 178 15.27 16.73 26.43
CA THR A 178 15.82 17.79 27.29
C THR A 178 15.21 19.17 26.98
N ASN A 179 14.90 19.46 25.71
CA ASN A 179 14.25 20.71 25.34
C ASN A 179 12.78 20.79 25.75
N ILE A 180 12.07 19.65 25.77
CA ILE A 180 10.69 19.56 26.23
C ILE A 180 10.65 19.82 27.74
N LEU A 181 11.41 19.05 28.52
CA LEU A 181 11.47 19.20 29.99
C LEU A 181 11.83 20.63 30.40
N ARG A 182 12.88 21.19 29.81
CA ARG A 182 13.28 22.58 30.08
C ARG A 182 12.19 23.60 29.76
N ARG A 183 11.44 23.39 28.67
CA ARG A 183 10.33 24.30 28.34
C ARG A 183 9.25 24.19 29.40
N ASP A 184 8.91 22.98 29.80
CA ASP A 184 7.84 22.73 30.76
C ASP A 184 8.24 23.27 32.14
N ASP A 185 9.48 23.09 32.59
CA ASP A 185 10.00 23.72 33.82
C ASP A 185 9.91 25.25 33.79
N ASN A 186 10.28 25.87 32.67
CA ASN A 186 10.13 27.33 32.49
C ASN A 186 8.66 27.77 32.57
N ILE A 187 7.74 26.98 32.01
CA ILE A 187 6.30 27.27 32.04
C ILE A 187 5.79 27.14 33.47
N ARG A 188 6.16 26.10 34.21
CA ARG A 188 5.77 25.91 35.61
C ARG A 188 6.22 27.05 36.50
N ALA A 189 7.49 27.44 36.40
CA ALA A 189 8.05 28.55 37.18
C ALA A 189 7.31 29.87 36.91
N ALA A 190 6.99 30.15 35.64
CA ALA A 190 6.24 31.34 35.27
C ALA A 190 4.76 31.27 35.68
N ALA A 191 4.12 30.10 35.56
CA ALA A 191 2.74 29.86 35.97
C ALA A 191 2.57 30.06 37.48
N HIS A 192 3.42 29.44 38.30
CA HIS A 192 3.39 29.57 39.75
C HIS A 192 3.47 31.05 40.19
N ALA A 193 4.37 31.83 39.61
CA ALA A 193 4.49 33.24 39.95
C ALA A 193 3.28 34.07 39.52
N LEU A 194 2.68 33.76 38.36
CA LEU A 194 1.46 34.43 37.93
C LEU A 194 0.25 34.04 38.81
N ALA A 195 0.17 32.80 39.29
CA ALA A 195 -0.92 32.31 40.13
C ALA A 195 -1.00 33.02 41.50
N LEU A 196 0.15 33.46 42.04
CA LEU A 196 0.21 34.22 43.29
C LEU A 196 -0.49 35.60 43.22
N ARG A 197 -0.91 36.03 42.03
CA ARG A 197 -1.46 37.36 41.81
C ARG A 197 -2.96 37.28 41.52
N PRO A 198 -3.85 37.98 42.25
CA PRO A 198 -5.30 37.88 42.05
C PRO A 198 -5.83 38.40 40.69
N ASP A 199 -5.08 39.26 39.99
CA ASP A 199 -5.43 39.88 38.70
C ASP A 199 -4.86 39.15 37.45
N TRP A 200 -4.30 37.94 37.62
CA TRP A 200 -3.58 37.22 36.57
C TRP A 200 -4.37 37.03 35.26
N GLU A 201 -5.69 36.88 35.35
CA GLU A 201 -6.60 36.68 34.21
C GLU A 201 -6.79 37.97 33.38
N THR A 202 -6.90 39.13 34.06
CA THR A 202 -7.20 40.43 33.44
C THR A 202 -5.98 41.14 32.83
N MET A 203 -4.77 40.73 33.18
CA MET A 203 -3.54 41.36 32.69
C MET A 203 -3.30 41.17 31.18
N THR A 204 -2.65 42.15 30.57
CA THR A 204 -2.12 42.03 29.20
C THR A 204 -0.86 41.15 29.17
N HIS A 205 -0.55 40.59 28.00
CA HIS A 205 0.68 39.81 27.82
C HIS A 205 1.97 40.63 28.09
N ALA A 206 1.92 41.95 27.91
CA ALA A 206 3.04 42.84 28.19
C ALA A 206 3.24 43.03 29.70
N GLU A 207 2.16 43.23 30.45
CA GLU A 207 2.21 43.34 31.92
C GLU A 207 2.68 42.04 32.57
N ARG A 208 2.22 40.89 32.07
CA ARG A 208 2.69 39.57 32.53
C ARG A 208 4.20 39.41 32.30
N ALA A 209 4.71 39.87 31.16
CA ALA A 209 6.14 39.83 30.84
C ALA A 209 6.96 40.72 31.77
N SER A 210 6.50 41.96 31.97
CA SER A 210 7.12 42.91 32.90
C SER A 210 7.16 42.37 34.33
N TYR A 211 6.06 41.75 34.77
CA TYR A 211 5.98 41.15 36.10
C TYR A 211 6.95 39.97 36.27
N LEU A 212 6.99 39.03 35.32
CA LEU A 212 7.92 37.90 35.39
C LEU A 212 9.38 38.38 35.40
N GLN A 213 9.68 39.45 34.66
CA GLN A 213 11.00 40.07 34.69
C GLN A 213 11.30 40.74 36.03
N ALA A 214 10.34 41.45 36.62
CA ALA A 214 10.47 42.05 37.95
C ALA A 214 10.61 41.01 39.07
N ALA A 215 9.94 39.86 38.94
CA ALA A 215 10.05 38.72 39.84
C ALA A 215 11.35 37.93 39.65
N GLY A 216 12.20 38.30 38.69
CA GLY A 216 13.46 37.61 38.41
C GLY A 216 13.30 36.23 37.75
N ILE A 217 12.14 35.96 37.14
CA ILE A 217 11.83 34.67 36.52
C ILE A 217 12.19 34.74 35.04
N PHE A 218 13.27 34.06 34.67
CA PHE A 218 13.78 34.03 33.30
C PHE A 218 13.64 32.63 32.69
N ARG A 219 13.55 32.57 31.36
CA ARG A 219 13.56 31.31 30.63
C ARG A 219 14.98 30.79 30.52
N VAL A 220 15.23 29.63 31.11
CA VAL A 220 16.47 28.87 30.91
C VAL A 220 16.49 28.36 29.48
N MET A 221 17.47 28.78 28.67
CA MET A 221 17.63 28.40 27.26
C MET A 221 18.60 27.23 27.08
N SER A 222 19.60 27.15 27.94
CA SER A 222 20.59 26.07 27.96
C SER A 222 21.10 25.88 29.38
N THR A 223 20.93 24.67 29.92
CA THR A 223 21.50 24.31 31.22
C THR A 223 23.02 24.22 31.16
N LYS A 224 23.58 23.74 30.03
CA LYS A 224 25.04 23.60 29.84
C LYS A 224 25.81 24.91 29.69
N LYS A 225 25.13 25.97 29.23
CA LYS A 225 25.73 27.30 28.98
C LYS A 225 25.17 28.35 29.93
N GLU A 226 24.37 27.93 30.91
CA GLU A 226 23.69 28.77 31.90
C GLU A 226 23.04 30.03 31.28
N THR A 227 22.51 29.87 30.07
CA THR A 227 22.00 31.01 29.30
C THR A 227 20.53 31.18 29.62
N THR A 228 20.17 32.34 30.16
CA THR A 228 18.78 32.73 30.45
C THR A 228 18.32 33.83 29.50
N LYS A 229 17.01 33.92 29.27
CA LYS A 229 16.38 35.00 28.50
C LYS A 229 15.12 35.48 29.21
N PRO A 230 14.83 36.79 29.19
CA PRO A 230 13.58 37.31 29.74
C PRO A 230 12.36 36.78 28.98
N TRP A 231 11.22 36.80 29.68
CA TRP A 231 9.92 36.64 29.06
C TRP A 231 9.61 37.90 28.27
N THR A 232 9.44 37.75 26.96
CA THR A 232 8.94 38.83 26.10
C THR A 232 7.43 38.68 25.91
N PRO A 233 6.70 39.75 25.54
CA PRO A 233 5.27 39.65 25.29
C PRO A 233 4.90 38.57 24.26
N GLU A 234 5.70 38.41 23.21
CA GLU A 234 5.52 37.37 22.18
C GLU A 234 5.77 35.96 22.73
N ALA A 235 6.74 35.83 23.63
CA ALA A 235 7.04 34.57 24.30
C ALA A 235 5.89 34.11 25.18
N ILE A 236 5.26 35.04 25.91
CA ILE A 236 4.07 34.73 26.70
C ILE A 236 2.92 34.39 25.77
N LYS A 237 2.63 35.21 24.75
CA LYS A 237 1.57 34.94 23.78
C LYS A 237 1.66 33.54 23.17
N LYS A 238 2.87 33.11 22.78
CA LYS A 238 3.12 31.77 22.20
C LYS A 238 2.89 30.63 23.19
N ASN A 239 3.21 30.83 24.46
CA ASN A 239 3.11 29.80 25.49
C ASN A 239 1.85 29.94 26.37
N TRP A 240 1.01 30.95 26.12
CA TRP A 240 -0.15 31.29 26.94
C TRP A 240 -1.11 30.13 27.17
N PRO A 241 -1.48 29.30 26.17
CA PRO A 241 -2.36 28.16 26.41
C PRO A 241 -1.81 27.19 27.46
N ARG A 242 -0.49 27.01 27.51
CA ARG A 242 0.16 26.13 28.50
C ARG A 242 0.34 26.80 29.86
N LEU A 243 0.71 28.08 29.87
CA LEU A 243 0.82 28.85 31.10
C LEU A 243 -0.54 28.91 31.82
N ARG A 244 -1.61 29.20 31.07
CA ARG A 244 -2.98 29.22 31.60
C ARG A 244 -3.39 27.87 32.18
N ALA A 245 -3.19 26.78 31.44
CA ALA A 245 -3.52 25.45 31.92
C ALA A 245 -2.78 25.07 33.21
N GLU A 246 -1.50 25.46 33.32
CA GLU A 246 -0.72 25.21 34.53
C GLU A 246 -1.17 26.10 35.69
N ILE A 247 -1.51 27.38 35.46
CA ILE A 247 -2.08 28.29 36.47
C ILE A 247 -3.40 27.74 37.01
N GLU A 248 -4.29 27.29 36.11
CA GLU A 248 -5.57 26.69 36.48
C GLU A 248 -5.38 25.41 37.32
N LEU A 249 -4.37 24.60 37.00
CA LEU A 249 -4.02 23.41 37.77
C LEU A 249 -3.56 23.75 39.19
N TYR A 250 -2.66 24.74 39.34
CA TYR A 250 -2.23 25.22 40.65
C TYR A 250 -3.41 25.72 41.50
N LEU A 251 -4.33 26.48 40.91
CA LEU A 251 -5.48 27.05 41.63
C LEU A 251 -6.57 26.02 41.96
N SER A 252 -6.51 24.83 41.36
CA SER A 252 -7.44 23.72 41.65
C SER A 252 -6.93 22.75 42.71
N GLU A 253 -5.63 22.81 43.04
CA GLU A 253 -4.99 21.95 44.04
C GLU A 253 -5.04 22.57 45.46
N ASP A 254 -5.35 23.86 45.58
CA ASP A 254 -5.67 24.58 46.82
C ASP A 254 -7.19 24.61 47.10
#